data_AF-A0A363MWB5-F1
#
_entry.id   AF-A0A363MWB5-F1
#
_cell.length_a   1.000
_cell.length_b   1.000
_cell.length_c   1.000
_cell.angle_alpha   90.00
_cell.angle_beta   90.00
_cell.angle_gamma   90.00
#
_symmetry.space_group_name_H-M   'P 1'
#
loop_
_entity.id
_entity.type
_entity.pdbx_description
1 polymer ?
#
loop_
_entity_poly.entity_id
_entity_poly.type
_entity_poly.pdbx_seq_one_letter_code
_entity_poly.pdbx_strand_id
1 'polypeptide(L)' 'MKFLKIKTSWSNAEFILIKLCMASIYIFIGSYFHDFFKNYYIPLLVVFGITVIWFVYEWLKKMKAKNE' A
#
# COMPACT_ATOMS: atom_id res chain seq x y z
N MET A 1 7.89 -16.38 -12.34
CA MET A 1 7.76 -16.71 -10.89
C MET A 1 6.33 -16.50 -10.43
N LYS A 2 5.83 -17.36 -9.52
CA LYS A 2 4.46 -17.23 -8.99
C LYS A 2 4.39 -16.00 -8.07
N PHE A 3 3.82 -14.89 -8.56
CA PHE A 3 3.59 -13.62 -7.86
C PHE A 3 3.07 -13.79 -6.41
N LEU A 4 2.26 -14.82 -6.17
CA LEU A 4 1.67 -15.14 -4.87
C LEU A 4 2.55 -15.98 -3.93
N LYS A 5 3.76 -16.39 -4.34
CA LYS A 5 4.66 -17.25 -3.54
C LYS A 5 5.85 -16.50 -2.92
N ILE A 6 5.91 -15.18 -3.05
CA ILE A 6 6.99 -14.39 -2.45
C ILE A 6 6.76 -14.37 -0.93
N LYS A 7 7.59 -15.10 -0.18
CA LYS A 7 7.58 -15.03 1.27
C LYS A 7 8.23 -13.71 1.70
N THR A 8 7.45 -12.82 2.30
CA THR A 8 7.98 -11.70 3.08
C THR A 8 8.73 -12.25 4.29
N SER A 9 9.69 -11.52 4.85
CA SER A 9 10.38 -11.91 6.10
C SER A 9 9.43 -12.04 7.29
N TRP A 10 8.23 -11.45 7.18
CA TRP A 10 7.16 -11.51 8.16
C TRP A 10 6.17 -12.61 7.80
N SER A 11 5.68 -13.33 8.81
CA SER A 11 4.55 -14.24 8.64
C SER A 11 3.27 -13.45 8.33
N ASN A 12 2.33 -14.06 7.59
CA ASN A 12 1.04 -13.44 7.30
C ASN A 12 0.27 -13.02 8.56
N ALA A 13 0.47 -13.74 9.67
CA ALA A 13 -0.15 -13.45 10.96
C ALA A 13 0.41 -12.16 11.58
N GLU A 14 1.73 -11.96 11.58
CA GLU A 14 2.32 -10.70 12.09
C GLU A 14 1.91 -9.49 11.24
N PHE A 15 1.69 -9.70 9.94
CA PHE A 15 1.24 -8.66 9.03
C PHE A 15 -0.20 -8.20 9.30
N ILE A 16 -1.04 -9.01 9.95
CA ILE A 16 -2.44 -8.65 10.25
C ILE A 16 -2.53 -7.50 11.26
N LEU A 17 -1.65 -7.50 12.26
CA LEU A 17 -1.64 -6.50 13.32
C LEU A 17 -1.27 -5.11 12.76
N ILE A 18 -0.25 -5.07 11.90
CA ILE A 18 0.17 -3.85 11.22
C ILE A 18 -0.94 -3.35 10.28
N LYS A 19 -1.57 -4.24 9.51
CA LYS A 19 -2.71 -3.88 8.64
C LYS A 19 -3.87 -3.27 9.43
N LEU A 20 -4.23 -3.88 10.57
CA LEU A 20 -5.30 -3.38 11.42
C LEU A 20 -4.95 -2.01 12.04
N CYS A 21 -3.71 -1.83 12.49
CA CYS A 21 -3.24 -0.55 13.04
C CYS A 21 -3.26 0.58 12.00
N MET A 22 -2.79 0.32 10.77
CA MET A 22 -2.85 1.32 9.70
C MET A 22 -4.28 1.59 9.24
N ALA A 23 -5.10 0.55 9.11
CA ALA A 23 -6.50 0.70 8.72
C ALA A 23 -7.28 1.54 9.74
N SER A 24 -7.06 1.30 11.05
CA SER A 24 -7.77 2.04 12.10
C SER A 24 -7.42 3.53 12.09
N ILE A 25 -6.15 3.90 11.95
CA ILE A 25 -5.76 5.32 11.91
C ILE A 25 -6.24 6.02 10.63
N TYR A 26 -6.22 5.34 9.48
CA TYR A 26 -6.73 5.92 8.23
C TYR A 26 -8.25 6.15 8.28
N ILE A 27 -9.01 5.19 8.83
CA ILE A 27 -10.46 5.35 9.03
C ILE A 27 -10.72 6.47 10.04
N PHE A 28 -9.97 6.53 11.15
CA PHE A 28 -10.12 7.58 12.15
C PHE A 28 -9.90 8.97 11.54
N ILE A 29 -8.77 9.20 10.86
CA ILE A 29 -8.46 10.48 10.20
C ILE A 29 -9.52 10.81 9.14
N GLY A 30 -9.88 9.85 8.28
CA GLY A 30 -10.87 10.06 7.23
C GLY A 30 -12.26 10.39 7.75
N SER A 31 -12.64 9.81 8.90
CA SER A 31 -13.92 10.09 9.57
C SER A 31 -13.95 11.45 10.25
N TYR A 32 -12.84 11.87 10.86
CA TYR A 32 -12.76 13.16 11.58
C TYR A 32 -12.60 14.35 10.63
N PHE A 33 -11.81 14.20 9.56
CA PHE A 33 -11.45 15.27 8.62
C PHE A 33 -12.13 15.12 7.25
N HIS A 34 -13.26 14.41 7.16
CA HIS A 34 -13.95 14.12 5.90
C HIS A 34 -14.19 15.39 5.05
N ASP A 35 -14.72 16.44 5.67
CA ASP A 35 -15.03 17.70 5.00
C ASP A 35 -13.81 18.43 4.43
N PHE A 36 -12.65 18.24 5.05
CA PHE A 36 -11.40 18.77 4.53
C PHE A 36 -10.96 17.96 3.30
N PHE A 37 -10.94 16.63 3.41
CA PHE A 37 -10.40 15.77 2.37
C PHE A 37 -11.28 15.65 1.12
N LYS A 38 -12.60 15.87 1.21
CA LYS A 38 -13.51 15.77 0.05
C LYS A 38 -13.10 16.67 -1.12
N ASN A 39 -12.52 17.83 -0.84
CA ASN A 39 -12.04 18.76 -1.86
C ASN A 39 -10.75 18.29 -2.56
N TYR A 40 -10.08 17.26 -2.02
CA TYR A 40 -8.80 16.75 -2.48
C TYR A 40 -8.87 15.31 -3.00
N TYR A 41 -10.06 14.72 -3.17
CA TYR A 41 -10.16 13.33 -3.64
C TYR A 41 -9.53 13.10 -5.00
N ILE A 42 -9.74 14.02 -5.95
CA ILE A 42 -9.13 13.93 -7.29
C ILE A 42 -7.60 13.94 -7.20
N PRO A 43 -6.94 14.96 -6.61
CA PRO A 43 -5.49 14.94 -6.51
C PRO A 43 -4.95 13.77 -5.67
N LEU A 44 -5.63 13.37 -4.60
CA LEU A 44 -5.23 12.19 -3.81
C LEU A 44 -5.30 10.89 -4.62
N LEU A 45 -6.34 10.70 -5.43
CA LEU A 45 -6.48 9.53 -6.30
C LEU A 45 -5.40 9.52 -7.40
N VAL A 46 -5.04 10.68 -7.95
CA VAL A 46 -3.94 10.79 -8.92
C VAL A 46 -2.62 10.38 -8.27
N VAL A 47 -2.30 10.92 -7.09
CA VAL A 47 -1.09 10.55 -6.34
C VAL A 47 -1.09 9.05 -6.02
N PHE A 48 -2.22 8.50 -5.58
CA PHE A 48 -2.36 7.07 -5.32
C PHE A 48 -2.11 6.23 -6.59
N GLY A 49 -2.73 6.58 -7.72
CA GLY A 49 -2.53 5.86 -8.98
C GLY A 49 -1.08 5.84 -9.44
N ILE A 50 -0.41 6.99 -9.42
CA ILE A 50 1.01 7.11 -9.81
C ILE A 50 1.89 6.27 -8.88
N THR A 51 1.68 6.39 -7.56
CA THR A 51 2.50 5.68 -6.56
C THR A 51 2.28 4.17 -6.60
N VAL A 52 1.07 3.68 -6.87
CA VAL A 52 0.81 2.24 -7.06
C VAL A 52 1.56 1.71 -8.29
N ILE A 53 1.51 2.41 -9.42
CA ILE A 53 2.24 2.01 -10.63
C ILE A 53 3.75 1.98 -10.35
N TRP A 54 4.28 3.04 -9.73
CA TRP A 54 5.70 3.15 -9.38
C TRP A 54 6.14 2.03 -8.44
N PHE A 55 5.35 1.76 -7.40
CA PHE A 55 5.61 0.70 -6.44
C PHE A 55 5.65 -0.69 -7.11
N VAL A 56 4.68 -0.99 -7.96
CA VAL A 56 4.63 -2.26 -8.70
C VAL A 56 5.84 -2.38 -9.63
N TYR A 57 6.24 -1.30 -10.31
CA TYR A 57 7.42 -1.28 -11.16
C TYR A 57 8.71 -1.60 -10.37
N GLU A 58 8.98 -0.87 -9.28
CA GLU A 58 10.16 -1.09 -8.43
C GLU A 58 10.17 -2.48 -7.81
N TRP A 59 9.01 -2.99 -7.40
CA TRP A 59 8.88 -4.36 -6.91
C TRP A 59 9.31 -5.38 -7.98
N LEU A 60 8.76 -5.27 -9.20
CA LEU A 60 9.07 -6.19 -10.30
C LEU A 60 10.56 -6.14 -10.66
N LYS A 61 11.15 -4.94 -10.69
CA LYS A 61 12.59 -4.73 -10.90
C LYS A 61 13.43 -5.44 -9.84
N LYS A 62 13.10 -5.24 -8.55
CA LYS A 62 13.80 -5.89 -7.42
C LYS A 62 13.69 -7.41 -7.46
N MET A 63 12.54 -7.94 -7.89
CA MET A 63 12.38 -9.38 -8.05
C MET A 63 13.22 -9.98 -9.18
N LYS A 64 13.39 -9.26 -10.29
CA LYS A 64 14.26 -9.72 -11.39
C LYS A 64 15.72 -9.76 -10.96
N ALA A 65 16.21 -8.70 -10.30
CA ALA A 65 17.59 -8.60 -9.83
C ALA A 65 17.99 -9.63 -8.75
N LYS A 66 17.02 -10.26 -8.07
CA LYS A 66 17.28 -11.33 -7.08
C LYS A 66 17.39 -12.72 -7.73
N ASN A 67 17.00 -12.86 -8.99
CA ASN A 67 16.96 -14.13 -9.72
C ASN A 67 18.09 -14.28 -10.75
N GLU A 68 18.93 -13.25 -10.89
CA GLU A 68 20.24 -13.29 -11.54
C GLU A 68 21.31 -13.53 -10.47
#